data_AF-A0A7J2MH94-F1
#
_entry.id   AF-A0A7J2MH94-F1
#
_cell.length_a   1.000
_cell.length_b   1.000
_cell.length_c   1.000
_cell.angle_alpha   90.00
_cell.angle_beta   90.00
_cell.angle_gamma   90.00
#
_symmetry.space_group_name_H-M   'P 1'
#
loop_
_entity.id
_entity.type
_entity.pdbx_description
1 polymer ?
#
loop_
_entity_poly.entity_id
_entity_poly.type
_entity_poly.pdbx_seq_one_letter_code
_entity_poly.pdbx_strand_id
1 'polypeptide(L)'
;MRAKSMISLIVTMAIIVAVVVAGCVSEEGDTAIPADQGRESTKPVEQVEKITEEDKQIELLATAVSGSVTTVPKNWDGDAEDDGIVVYPDLKDGSDETVKFEGVELPIEIKIYTTKLTDDFKEVNDRLVYSGTGTIDSWKDGNFFFNEGIKIPFEHINTVESDDDYGTIHTTVTLPDGRTIEAKEDFGVRIKPE
;
A
#
# COMPACT_ATOMS: atom_id res chain seq x y z
N MET A 1 22.41 -42.61 -8.52
CA MET A 1 21.20 -42.80 -9.36
C MET A 1 20.86 -41.45 -9.96
N ARG A 2 20.88 -41.35 -11.30
CA ARG A 2 20.52 -40.15 -12.07
C ARG A 2 19.04 -40.30 -12.48
N ALA A 3 18.23 -39.28 -12.25
CA ALA A 3 16.96 -39.10 -12.95
C ALA A 3 17.02 -37.77 -13.71
N LYS A 4 16.70 -37.86 -15.00
CA LYS A 4 16.70 -36.80 -16.00
C LYS A 4 15.28 -36.25 -16.16
N SER A 5 15.22 -35.04 -16.71
CA SER A 5 14.19 -34.51 -17.62
C SER A 5 12.96 -33.85 -16.97
N MET A 6 12.72 -32.57 -17.28
CA MET A 6 11.88 -32.21 -18.42
C MET A 6 12.09 -30.75 -18.86
N ILE A 7 12.04 -30.59 -20.17
CA ILE A 7 12.17 -29.37 -20.98
C ILE A 7 10.74 -28.92 -21.39
N SER A 8 10.63 -27.64 -21.78
CA SER A 8 9.55 -26.98 -22.56
C SER A 8 8.35 -26.49 -21.74
N LEU A 9 7.77 -25.31 -21.99
CA LEU A 9 7.59 -24.62 -23.26
C LEU A 9 7.33 -23.11 -23.02
N ILE A 10 7.93 -22.26 -23.85
CA ILE A 10 7.64 -20.82 -23.98
C ILE A 10 6.33 -20.66 -24.76
N VAL A 11 5.41 -19.79 -24.30
CA VAL A 11 4.40 -19.17 -25.18
C VAL A 11 4.27 -17.69 -24.83
N THR A 12 4.87 -16.88 -25.69
CA THR A 12 4.67 -15.43 -25.79
C THR A 12 3.37 -15.18 -26.54
N MET A 13 2.46 -14.34 -26.02
CA MET A 13 1.31 -13.88 -26.80
C MET A 13 1.06 -12.39 -26.53
N ALA A 14 1.53 -11.57 -27.47
CA ALA A 14 1.17 -10.17 -27.59
C ALA A 14 -0.14 -10.08 -28.39
N ILE A 15 -1.09 -9.25 -27.93
CA ILE A 15 -2.20 -8.78 -28.75
C ILE A 15 -2.27 -7.26 -28.64
N ILE A 16 -1.95 -6.63 -29.76
CA ILE A 16 -2.16 -5.22 -30.08
C ILE A 16 -3.63 -5.08 -30.51
N VAL A 17 -4.37 -4.15 -29.91
CA VAL A 17 -5.63 -3.64 -30.49
C VAL A 17 -5.59 -2.12 -30.45
N ALA A 18 -5.19 -1.54 -31.58
CA ALA A 18 -5.44 -0.14 -31.90
C ALA A 18 -6.78 -0.08 -32.64
N VAL A 19 -7.75 0.64 -32.09
CA VAL A 19 -9.00 0.98 -32.79
C VAL A 19 -8.96 2.47 -33.10
N VAL A 20 -8.59 2.79 -34.34
CA VAL A 20 -8.82 4.09 -34.97
C VAL A 20 -10.16 3.98 -35.71
N VAL A 21 -11.21 4.59 -35.20
CA VAL A 21 -12.44 4.81 -35.98
C VAL A 21 -12.33 6.19 -36.61
N ALA A 22 -12.00 6.19 -37.90
CA ALA A 22 -12.28 7.28 -38.80
C ALA A 22 -13.74 7.19 -39.28
N GLY A 23 -14.45 8.31 -39.21
CA GLY A 23 -15.77 8.56 -39.80
C GLY A 23 -16.24 9.95 -39.33
N CYS A 24 -16.70 10.88 -40.17
CA CYS A 24 -17.45 10.70 -41.40
C CYS A 24 -17.14 11.79 -42.44
N VAL A 25 -17.29 11.32 -43.69
CA VAL A 25 -17.51 11.99 -44.97
C VAL A 25 -18.74 12.91 -44.96
N SER A 26 -18.68 14.04 -45.69
CA SER A 26 -19.80 14.74 -46.37
C SER A 26 -19.16 15.72 -47.38
N GLU A 27 -19.03 15.36 -48.65
CA GLU A 27 -19.95 15.62 -49.78
C GLU A 27 -19.83 17.06 -50.35
N GLU A 28 -19.41 17.13 -51.62
CA GLU A 28 -19.19 18.34 -52.41
C GLU A 28 -20.51 19.07 -52.71
N GLY A 29 -20.52 20.38 -52.49
CA GLY A 29 -21.55 21.30 -52.98
C GLY A 29 -20.89 22.55 -53.55
N ASP A 30 -20.78 22.61 -54.87
CA ASP A 30 -20.32 23.76 -55.63
C ASP A 30 -21.42 24.84 -55.63
N THR A 31 -21.19 25.96 -54.96
CA THR A 31 -21.92 27.21 -55.21
C THR A 31 -21.07 28.40 -54.75
N ALA A 32 -20.81 29.29 -55.69
CA ALA A 32 -19.97 30.47 -55.49
C ALA A 32 -20.73 31.66 -54.87
N ILE A 33 -19.94 32.54 -54.20
CA ILE A 33 -20.15 33.98 -53.86
C ILE A 33 -20.92 34.27 -52.53
N PRO A 34 -20.62 35.33 -51.72
CA PRO A 34 -19.45 36.24 -51.63
C PRO A 34 -18.73 36.26 -50.26
N ALA A 35 -17.58 36.94 -50.21
CA ALA A 35 -16.85 37.26 -48.99
C ALA A 35 -17.69 38.12 -48.01
N ASP A 36 -17.89 37.61 -46.79
CA ASP A 36 -18.42 38.35 -45.65
C ASP A 36 -17.84 37.79 -44.34
N GLN A 37 -17.89 38.60 -43.29
CA GLN A 37 -16.87 38.81 -42.29
C GLN A 37 -16.59 37.68 -41.30
N GLY A 38 -15.29 37.48 -41.05
CA GLY A 38 -14.72 37.33 -39.70
C GLY A 38 -15.47 36.45 -38.71
N ARG A 39 -15.55 35.15 -38.96
CA ARG A 39 -15.81 34.16 -37.90
C ARG A 39 -14.49 33.52 -37.51
N GLU A 40 -13.95 33.93 -36.36
CA GLU A 40 -12.91 33.19 -35.67
C GLU A 40 -13.40 31.77 -35.43
N SER A 41 -12.77 30.84 -36.16
CA SER A 41 -12.83 29.42 -35.86
C SER A 41 -12.06 29.20 -34.55
N THR A 42 -12.77 29.27 -33.43
CA THR A 42 -12.26 28.73 -32.16
C THR A 42 -12.22 27.22 -32.29
N LYS A 43 -11.07 26.70 -32.75
CA LYS A 43 -10.70 25.30 -32.54
C LYS A 43 -10.93 24.97 -31.06
N PRO A 44 -11.51 23.80 -30.72
CA PRO A 44 -11.49 23.33 -29.34
C PRO A 44 -10.01 23.19 -28.97
N VAL A 45 -9.55 24.04 -28.04
CA VAL A 45 -8.28 23.80 -27.37
C VAL A 45 -8.56 22.61 -26.46
N GLU A 46 -8.25 21.42 -26.97
CA GLU A 46 -8.17 20.20 -26.19
C GLU A 46 -7.09 20.44 -25.13
N GLN A 47 -7.52 20.93 -23.96
CA GLN A 47 -6.66 21.08 -22.80
C GLN A 47 -6.39 19.66 -22.29
N VAL A 48 -5.31 19.07 -22.77
CA VAL A 48 -4.74 17.87 -22.18
C VAL A 48 -4.28 18.27 -20.78
N GLU A 49 -5.09 17.98 -19.77
CA GLU A 49 -4.69 18.13 -18.37
C GLU A 49 -3.41 17.34 -18.14
N LYS A 50 -2.35 18.04 -17.75
CA LYS A 50 -1.08 17.43 -17.45
C LYS A 50 -1.19 16.77 -16.08
N ILE A 51 -1.42 15.46 -16.07
CA ILE A 51 -1.40 14.62 -14.87
C ILE A 51 -0.05 14.79 -14.17
N THR A 52 -0.06 15.14 -12.89
CA THR A 52 1.15 15.28 -12.07
C THR A 52 1.67 13.91 -11.61
N GLU A 53 2.91 13.84 -11.11
CA GLU A 53 3.39 12.58 -10.51
C GLU A 53 2.59 12.22 -9.26
N GLU A 54 2.22 13.21 -8.44
CA GLU A 54 1.37 13.01 -7.26
C GLU A 54 0.01 12.40 -7.63
N ASP A 55 -0.62 12.89 -8.70
CA ASP A 55 -1.90 12.34 -9.18
C ASP A 55 -1.78 10.84 -9.55
N LYS A 56 -0.65 10.43 -10.14
CA LYS A 56 -0.39 9.01 -10.44
C LYS A 56 -0.24 8.18 -9.18
N GLN A 57 0.39 8.72 -8.14
CA GLN A 57 0.54 8.04 -6.86
C GLN A 57 -0.82 7.89 -6.15
N ILE A 58 -1.66 8.93 -6.22
CA ILE A 58 -3.03 8.88 -5.70
C ILE A 58 -3.85 7.83 -6.48
N GLU A 59 -3.71 7.76 -7.81
CA GLU A 59 -4.37 6.73 -8.64
C GLU A 59 -3.89 5.31 -8.26
N LEU A 60 -2.60 5.12 -8.01
CA LEU A 60 -2.05 3.85 -7.50
C LEU A 60 -2.64 3.52 -6.13
N LEU A 61 -2.68 4.47 -5.19
CA LEU A 61 -3.25 4.26 -3.86
C LEU A 61 -4.75 3.96 -3.90
N ALA A 62 -5.47 4.44 -4.91
CA ALA A 62 -6.87 4.11 -5.11
C ALA A 62 -7.09 2.61 -5.38
N THR A 63 -6.09 1.88 -5.89
CA THR A 63 -6.19 0.43 -6.13
C THR A 63 -6.07 -0.41 -4.85
N ALA A 64 -5.62 0.18 -3.74
CA ALA A 64 -5.50 -0.52 -2.47
C ALA A 64 -6.87 -0.99 -1.96
N VAL A 65 -6.98 -2.28 -1.63
CA VAL A 65 -8.21 -2.91 -1.13
C VAL A 65 -8.01 -3.64 0.20
N SER A 66 -6.78 -4.03 0.54
CA SER A 66 -6.42 -4.69 1.78
C SER A 66 -5.01 -4.28 2.22
N GLY A 67 -4.60 -4.73 3.41
CA GLY A 67 -3.26 -4.49 3.92
C GLY A 67 -2.76 -5.68 4.73
N SER A 68 -1.46 -5.71 4.94
CA SER A 68 -0.79 -6.66 5.82
C SER A 68 0.17 -5.90 6.72
N VAL A 69 0.46 -6.42 7.90
CA VAL A 69 1.48 -5.84 8.78
C VAL A 69 2.45 -6.94 9.18
N THR A 70 3.74 -6.66 8.99
CA THR A 70 4.83 -7.45 9.54
C THR A 70 5.46 -6.65 10.66
N THR A 71 5.80 -7.28 11.78
CA THR A 71 6.59 -6.62 12.81
C THR A 71 7.81 -7.46 13.20
N VAL A 72 8.86 -6.78 13.65
CA VAL A 72 10.13 -7.44 14.00
C VAL A 72 10.73 -6.71 15.20
N PRO A 73 11.04 -7.41 16.31
CA PRO A 73 11.89 -6.88 17.36
C PRO A 73 13.27 -6.53 16.79
N LYS A 74 13.79 -5.34 17.08
CA LYS A 74 15.10 -4.93 16.59
C LYS A 74 15.86 -4.11 17.61
N ASN A 75 17.14 -4.40 17.69
CA ASN A 75 18.18 -3.48 18.12
C ASN A 75 18.45 -2.41 17.05
N TRP A 76 18.60 -1.16 17.48
CA TRP A 76 19.07 -0.03 16.68
C TRP A 76 20.17 0.79 17.34
N ASP A 77 20.64 0.46 18.54
CA ASP A 77 21.74 1.15 19.24
C ASP A 77 23.08 0.38 19.25
N GLY A 78 23.07 -0.89 18.86
CA GLY A 78 24.23 -1.77 18.72
C GLY A 78 24.59 -2.60 19.95
N ASP A 79 23.77 -2.60 21.01
CA ASP A 79 23.92 -3.52 22.16
C ASP A 79 23.42 -4.96 21.87
N ALA A 80 23.26 -5.79 22.91
CA ALA A 80 22.86 -7.19 22.75
C ALA A 80 21.33 -7.36 22.80
N GLU A 81 20.62 -6.34 23.28
CA GLU A 81 19.21 -6.34 23.58
C GLU A 81 18.44 -5.68 22.42
N ASP A 82 17.20 -6.09 22.18
CA ASP A 82 16.37 -5.34 21.24
C ASP A 82 15.77 -4.12 21.95
N ASP A 83 15.82 -2.97 21.29
CA ASP A 83 15.30 -1.71 21.82
C ASP A 83 13.76 -1.60 21.73
N GLY A 84 13.16 -2.33 20.80
CA GLY A 84 11.72 -2.28 20.56
C GLY A 84 11.28 -3.04 19.32
N ILE A 85 10.14 -2.65 18.78
CA ILE A 85 9.49 -3.29 17.63
C ILE A 85 9.52 -2.33 16.45
N VAL A 86 9.80 -2.85 15.26
CA VAL A 86 9.60 -2.11 14.01
C VAL A 86 8.38 -2.66 13.28
N VAL A 87 7.46 -1.78 12.93
CA VAL A 87 6.19 -2.08 12.27
C VAL A 87 6.28 -1.74 10.78
N TYR A 88 5.97 -2.70 9.92
CA TYR A 88 6.02 -2.61 8.47
C TYR A 88 4.62 -2.84 7.88
N PRO A 89 3.80 -1.78 7.75
CA PRO A 89 2.47 -1.85 7.17
C PRO A 89 2.54 -1.79 5.63
N ASP A 90 1.96 -2.78 4.97
CA ASP A 90 1.94 -2.92 3.52
C ASP A 90 0.50 -2.81 2.98
N LEU A 91 0.34 -2.22 1.80
CA LEU A 91 -0.94 -2.06 1.11
C LEU A 91 -1.00 -3.02 -0.08
N LYS A 92 -2.12 -3.71 -0.24
CA LYS A 92 -2.35 -4.70 -1.29
C LYS A 92 -3.47 -4.27 -2.22
N ASP A 93 -3.28 -4.52 -3.52
CA ASP A 93 -4.30 -4.30 -4.54
C ASP A 93 -5.29 -5.48 -4.64
N GLY A 94 -6.24 -5.39 -5.58
CA GLY A 94 -7.23 -6.45 -5.84
C GLY A 94 -6.65 -7.80 -6.29
N SER A 95 -5.36 -7.85 -6.61
CA SER A 95 -4.63 -9.06 -7.01
C SER A 95 -3.68 -9.57 -5.92
N ASP A 96 -3.77 -9.00 -4.71
CA ASP A 96 -2.87 -9.27 -3.57
C ASP A 96 -1.40 -8.86 -3.83
N GLU A 97 -1.16 -7.97 -4.80
CA GLU A 97 0.16 -7.40 -5.05
C GLU A 97 0.38 -6.13 -4.22
N THR A 98 1.62 -5.89 -3.80
CA THR A 98 1.99 -4.65 -3.08
C THR A 98 1.76 -3.43 -3.97
N VAL A 99 1.02 -2.45 -3.44
CA VAL A 99 0.82 -1.14 -4.06
C VAL A 99 2.10 -0.33 -3.91
N LYS A 100 2.84 -0.15 -5.01
CA LYS A 100 4.16 0.51 -5.01
C LYS A 100 4.08 2.02 -5.17
N PHE A 101 3.53 2.70 -4.17
CA PHE A 101 3.43 4.16 -4.13
C PHE A 101 4.70 4.81 -3.54
N GLU A 102 5.00 6.05 -3.91
CA GLU A 102 6.10 6.85 -3.32
C GLU A 102 5.73 8.34 -3.25
N GLY A 103 6.18 9.04 -2.21
CA GLY A 103 6.08 10.50 -2.11
C GLY A 103 4.71 11.02 -1.65
N VAL A 104 3.85 10.16 -1.10
CA VAL A 104 2.54 10.54 -0.52
C VAL A 104 2.51 10.11 0.94
N GLU A 105 2.40 11.06 1.86
CA GLU A 105 2.34 10.77 3.30
C GLU A 105 1.00 10.10 3.68
N LEU A 106 1.07 8.87 4.18
CA LEU A 106 -0.06 8.12 4.69
C LEU A 106 0.05 8.02 6.22
N PRO A 107 -0.91 8.57 6.98
CA PRO A 107 -0.93 8.42 8.41
C PRO A 107 -1.40 7.02 8.80
N ILE A 108 -0.78 6.49 9.85
CA ILE A 108 -1.01 5.15 10.37
C ILE A 108 -1.33 5.22 11.85
N GLU A 109 -2.44 4.63 12.26
CA GLU A 109 -2.69 4.30 13.67
C GLU A 109 -2.13 2.92 13.99
N ILE A 110 -1.49 2.78 15.15
CA ILE A 110 -0.92 1.51 15.60
C ILE A 110 -1.44 1.21 17.01
N LYS A 111 -1.95 -0.01 17.21
CA LYS A 111 -2.40 -0.52 18.50
C LYS A 111 -1.76 -1.86 18.77
N ILE A 112 -1.22 -2.04 19.98
CA ILE A 112 -0.64 -3.31 20.42
C ILE A 112 -1.47 -3.82 21.60
N TYR A 113 -1.91 -5.07 21.52
CA TYR A 113 -2.65 -5.74 22.57
C TYR A 113 -1.85 -6.92 23.12
N THR A 114 -1.97 -7.16 24.42
CA THR A 114 -1.66 -8.48 24.99
C THR A 114 -2.70 -9.49 24.53
N THR A 115 -2.36 -10.76 24.62
CA THR A 115 -3.25 -11.86 24.23
C THR A 115 -3.56 -12.74 25.43
N LYS A 116 -4.67 -13.46 25.34
CA LYS A 116 -5.02 -14.53 26.27
C LYS A 116 -5.69 -15.68 25.53
N LEU A 117 -5.61 -16.87 26.11
CA LEU A 117 -6.36 -18.03 25.63
C LEU A 117 -7.75 -18.05 26.25
N THR A 118 -8.77 -18.25 25.42
CA THR A 118 -10.13 -18.57 25.87
C THR A 118 -10.23 -20.03 26.31
N ASP A 119 -11.35 -20.40 26.94
CA ASP A 119 -11.65 -21.79 27.33
C ASP A 119 -11.62 -22.77 26.15
N ASP A 120 -11.83 -22.27 24.93
CA ASP A 120 -11.75 -23.03 23.67
C ASP A 120 -10.34 -23.05 23.05
N PHE A 121 -9.31 -22.64 23.80
CA PHE A 121 -7.91 -22.50 23.34
C PHE A 121 -7.73 -21.56 22.15
N LYS A 122 -8.60 -20.55 22.02
CA LYS A 122 -8.44 -19.50 20.99
C LYS A 122 -7.73 -18.31 21.60
N GLU A 123 -6.72 -17.82 20.91
CA GLU A 123 -6.04 -16.60 21.27
C GLU A 123 -6.93 -15.39 20.93
N VAL A 124 -7.14 -14.51 21.91
CA VAL A 124 -7.93 -13.27 21.77
C VAL A 124 -7.17 -12.10 22.40
N ASN A 125 -7.41 -10.89 21.89
CA ASN A 125 -6.89 -9.67 22.49
C ASN A 125 -7.42 -9.52 23.93
N ASP A 126 -6.55 -9.13 24.86
CA ASP A 126 -6.90 -8.89 26.25
C ASP A 126 -6.82 -7.40 26.62
N ARG A 127 -5.61 -6.84 26.69
CA ARG A 127 -5.38 -5.46 27.13
C ARG A 127 -4.63 -4.66 26.07
N LEU A 128 -5.07 -3.44 25.81
CA LEU A 128 -4.32 -2.47 25.01
C LEU A 128 -3.10 -1.99 25.81
N VAL A 129 -1.90 -2.25 25.30
CA VAL A 129 -0.62 -1.87 25.93
C VAL A 129 0.07 -0.70 25.23
N TYR A 130 -0.28 -0.45 23.97
CA TYR A 130 0.24 0.68 23.20
C TYR A 130 -0.83 1.20 22.24
N SER A 131 -0.90 2.53 22.11
CA SER A 131 -1.66 3.22 21.07
C SER A 131 -0.84 4.43 20.62
N GLY A 132 -0.53 4.50 19.34
CA GLY A 132 0.25 5.59 18.77
C GLY A 132 -0.03 5.78 17.30
N THR A 133 0.67 6.73 16.70
CA THR A 133 0.56 7.05 15.28
C THR A 133 1.94 7.13 14.64
N GLY A 134 2.02 6.81 13.37
CA GLY A 134 3.19 7.02 12.52
C GLY A 134 2.77 7.43 11.11
N THR A 135 3.75 7.51 10.22
CA THR A 135 3.54 7.84 8.80
C THR A 135 4.42 6.95 7.96
N ILE A 136 3.93 6.58 6.78
CA ILE A 136 4.73 6.06 5.68
C ILE A 136 4.58 7.00 4.49
N ASP A 137 5.64 7.22 3.73
CA ASP A 137 5.60 7.99 2.49
C ASP A 137 5.90 7.13 1.25
N SER A 138 6.28 5.87 1.47
CA SER A 138 6.58 4.93 0.40
C SER A 138 6.20 3.50 0.75
N TRP A 139 6.01 2.67 -0.28
CA TRP A 139 5.85 1.23 -0.13
C TRP A 139 7.08 0.54 0.50
N LYS A 140 8.25 1.20 0.53
CA LYS A 140 9.48 0.65 1.14
C LYS A 140 9.43 0.71 2.65
N ASP A 141 8.80 1.72 3.22
CA ASP A 141 8.57 1.83 4.68
C ASP A 141 7.75 0.65 5.20
N GLY A 142 6.82 0.17 4.37
CA GLY A 142 6.00 -1.01 4.61
C GLY A 142 6.70 -2.35 4.41
N ASN A 143 7.95 -2.35 3.96
CA ASN A 143 8.66 -3.56 3.55
C ASN A 143 9.89 -3.82 4.43
N PHE A 144 9.86 -4.92 5.18
CA PHE A 144 10.90 -5.25 6.16
C PHE A 144 12.30 -5.43 5.58
N PHE A 145 12.45 -5.65 4.26
CA PHE A 145 13.74 -5.75 3.60
C PHE A 145 14.45 -4.39 3.44
N PHE A 146 13.72 -3.26 3.53
CA PHE A 146 14.30 -1.91 3.41
C PHE A 146 14.62 -1.25 4.75
N ASN A 147 14.11 -1.80 5.87
CA ASN A 147 14.41 -1.33 7.23
C ASN A 147 13.94 0.12 7.53
N GLU A 148 12.91 0.60 6.82
CA GLU A 148 12.35 1.96 6.92
C GLU A 148 11.02 2.02 7.70
N GLY A 149 10.69 0.96 8.45
CA GLY A 149 9.43 0.85 9.19
C GLY A 149 9.32 1.75 10.43
N ILE A 150 8.13 1.76 11.03
CA ILE A 150 7.80 2.60 12.18
C ILE A 150 8.35 1.97 13.45
N LYS A 151 9.25 2.67 14.15
CA LYS A 151 9.88 2.18 15.39
C LYS A 151 9.02 2.49 16.62
N ILE A 152 8.84 1.49 17.47
CA ILE A 152 8.15 1.60 18.76
C ILE A 152 9.10 1.07 19.84
N PRO A 153 9.71 1.94 20.66
CA PRO A 153 10.53 1.54 21.79
C PRO A 153 9.75 0.68 22.78
N PHE A 154 10.36 -0.34 23.38
CA PHE A 154 9.70 -1.17 24.41
C PHE A 154 9.24 -0.33 25.60
N GLU A 155 9.95 0.74 25.96
CA GLU A 155 9.57 1.66 27.03
C GLU A 155 8.23 2.37 26.81
N HIS A 156 7.74 2.43 25.56
CA HIS A 156 6.43 2.99 25.25
C HIS A 156 5.30 1.96 25.33
N ILE A 157 5.64 0.66 25.43
CA ILE A 157 4.66 -0.43 25.48
C ILE A 157 4.39 -0.76 26.96
N ASN A 158 3.19 -0.40 27.42
CA ASN A 158 2.81 -0.46 28.83
C ASN A 158 2.42 -1.87 29.28
N THR A 159 3.35 -2.82 29.20
CA THR A 159 3.21 -4.18 29.72
C THR A 159 3.40 -4.23 31.24
N VAL A 160 2.87 -5.27 31.87
CA VAL A 160 3.11 -5.62 33.28
C VAL A 160 3.66 -7.04 33.36
N GLU A 161 4.23 -7.40 34.50
CA GLU A 161 4.87 -8.72 34.72
C GLU A 161 3.93 -9.90 34.40
N SER A 162 2.62 -9.76 34.68
CA SER A 162 1.63 -10.81 34.45
C SER A 162 1.15 -10.94 33.00
N ASP A 163 1.51 -10.03 32.11
CA ASP A 163 1.12 -10.13 30.69
C ASP A 163 1.92 -11.24 30.00
N ASP A 164 1.46 -11.70 28.84
CA ASP A 164 2.28 -12.54 27.95
C ASP A 164 3.44 -11.71 27.35
N ASP A 165 4.53 -12.39 26.99
CA ASP A 165 5.67 -11.77 26.31
C ASP A 165 5.35 -11.45 24.86
N TYR A 166 4.30 -12.08 24.31
CA TYR A 166 3.81 -11.88 22.95
C TYR A 166 2.48 -11.13 22.91
N GLY A 167 2.27 -10.36 21.84
CA GLY A 167 1.05 -9.60 21.60
C GLY A 167 0.67 -9.51 20.14
N THR A 168 -0.51 -8.94 19.88
CA THR A 168 -1.03 -8.69 18.53
C THR A 168 -0.93 -7.21 18.18
N ILE A 169 -0.55 -6.94 16.93
CA ILE A 169 -0.41 -5.59 16.39
C ILE A 169 -1.50 -5.38 15.37
N HIS A 170 -2.18 -4.25 15.51
CA HIS A 170 -3.18 -3.77 14.60
C HIS A 170 -2.72 -2.43 14.03
N THR A 171 -2.82 -2.29 12.72
CA THR A 171 -2.54 -1.03 12.03
C THR A 171 -3.77 -0.58 11.25
N THR A 172 -3.95 0.73 11.18
CA THR A 172 -4.98 1.36 10.35
C THR A 172 -4.32 2.45 9.52
N VAL A 173 -4.21 2.22 8.21
CA VAL A 173 -3.65 3.19 7.25
C VAL A 173 -4.79 4.03 6.69
N THR A 174 -4.67 5.36 6.71
CA THR A 174 -5.64 6.25 6.06
C THR A 174 -5.13 6.66 4.69
N LEU A 175 -5.94 6.41 3.65
CA LEU A 175 -5.62 6.73 2.27
C LEU A 175 -6.00 8.19 1.93
N PRO A 176 -5.45 8.79 0.85
CA PRO A 176 -5.74 10.17 0.47
C PRO A 176 -7.22 10.45 0.17
N ASP A 177 -7.97 9.42 -0.24
CA ASP A 177 -9.41 9.49 -0.49
C ASP A 177 -10.27 9.38 0.78
N GLY A 178 -9.64 9.27 1.96
CA GLY A 178 -10.28 9.16 3.26
C GLY A 178 -10.70 7.74 3.65
N ARG A 179 -10.49 6.72 2.79
CA ARG A 179 -10.69 5.33 3.17
C ARG A 179 -9.62 4.90 4.18
N THR A 180 -9.93 3.86 4.95
CA THR A 180 -9.00 3.23 5.87
C THR A 180 -8.79 1.77 5.52
N ILE A 181 -7.55 1.30 5.60
CA ILE A 181 -7.17 -0.11 5.45
C ILE A 181 -6.67 -0.60 6.80
N GLU A 182 -7.34 -1.62 7.34
CA GLU A 182 -6.95 -2.25 8.60
C GLU A 182 -6.15 -3.53 8.33
N ALA A 183 -5.09 -3.75 9.10
CA ALA A 183 -4.30 -4.97 9.05
C ALA A 183 -3.95 -5.45 10.47
N LYS A 184 -3.88 -6.76 10.64
CA LYS A 184 -3.48 -7.43 11.88
C LYS A 184 -2.30 -8.34 11.60
N GLU A 185 -1.35 -8.42 12.53
CA GLU A 185 -0.28 -9.41 12.46
C GLU A 185 -0.76 -10.81 12.83
N ASP A 186 -0.40 -11.79 11.99
CA ASP A 186 -0.87 -13.17 12.11
C ASP A 186 -0.09 -14.03 13.11
N PHE A 187 1.18 -13.70 13.38
CA PHE A 187 2.09 -14.55 14.15
C PHE A 187 2.37 -14.06 15.58
N GLY A 188 1.84 -12.90 15.93
CA GLY A 188 2.21 -12.18 17.15
C GLY A 188 3.66 -11.69 17.14
N VAL A 189 3.97 -10.75 18.03
CA VAL A 189 5.35 -10.25 18.22
C VAL A 189 5.69 -10.23 19.69
N ARG A 190 6.99 -10.31 20.01
CA ARG A 190 7.46 -10.02 21.35
C ARG A 190 7.22 -8.54 21.70
N ILE A 191 6.50 -8.28 22.79
CA ILE A 191 6.10 -6.95 23.27
C ILE A 191 6.81 -6.53 24.57
N LYS A 192 7.76 -7.33 25.03
CA LYS A 192 8.63 -7.05 26.18
C LYS A 192 10.11 -7.16 25.78
N PRO A 193 11.02 -6.46 26.48
CA PRO A 193 12.45 -6.70 26.35
C PRO A 193 12.83 -8.12 26.84
N GLU A 194 13.99 -8.63 26.39
CA GLU A 194 14.57 -9.89 26.88
C GLU A 194 15.14 -9.80 28.31
#